data_AF-A0AAV6YLP7-F1
#
_entry.id   AF-A0AAV6YLP7-F1
#
_cell.length_a   1.000
_cell.length_b   1.000
_cell.length_c   1.000
_cell.angle_alpha   90.00
_cell.angle_beta   90.00
_cell.angle_gamma   90.00
#
_symmetry.space_group_name_H-M   'P 1'
#
loop_
_entity.id
_entity.type
_entity.pdbx_description
1 polymer ?
#
loop_
_entity_poly.entity_id
_entity_poly.type
_entity_poly.pdbx_seq_one_letter_code
_entity_poly.pdbx_strand_id
1 'polypeptide(L)'
;MSPGCRVLLLLLLVFPLRVGAFFGWFTRKSSGVSLSQKAAAPDPRTLPRAPFEMTTTDEKFLAEAKHLDLSPLDSCHYQVVAQLRASCTDMSEEEIAKLGVSLFNCQAEVEGRRTYPCTEDMTLAECTSPMDPDTWNAYHIVSNRARSVCYATRQLHFRRRTELTVNTLVSTAMNQLEAMKMLRVRGMMGG
;
A
#
# COMPACT_ATOMS: atom_id res chain seq x y z
N MET A 1 45.40 8.48 -38.32
CA MET A 1 44.00 8.93 -38.52
C MET A 1 43.26 7.83 -39.27
N SER A 2 42.37 7.12 -38.57
CA SER A 2 41.67 5.94 -39.09
C SER A 2 40.48 6.30 -39.99
N PRO A 3 40.17 5.49 -41.01
CA PRO A 3 39.11 5.76 -41.98
C PRO A 3 37.69 5.77 -41.38
N GLY A 4 37.49 5.17 -40.20
CA GLY A 4 36.19 5.12 -39.52
C GLY A 4 35.68 6.49 -39.00
N CYS A 5 36.58 7.43 -38.72
CA CYS A 5 36.18 8.74 -38.16
C CYS A 5 35.57 9.68 -39.20
N ARG A 6 35.92 9.48 -40.49
CA ARG A 6 35.39 10.30 -41.60
C ARG A 6 33.98 9.88 -42.04
N VAL A 7 33.62 8.61 -41.86
CA VAL A 7 32.29 8.10 -42.22
C VAL A 7 31.23 8.55 -41.19
N LEU A 8 31.60 8.63 -39.91
CA LEU A 8 30.69 9.09 -38.85
C LEU A 8 30.35 10.58 -38.98
N LEU A 9 31.30 11.39 -39.46
CA LEU A 9 31.08 12.84 -39.66
C LEU A 9 30.21 13.14 -40.89
N LEU A 10 30.22 12.27 -41.91
CA LEU A 10 29.42 12.43 -43.13
C LEU A 10 27.95 12.02 -42.95
N LEU A 11 27.65 11.10 -42.02
CA LEU A 11 26.28 10.66 -41.73
C LEU A 11 25.45 11.68 -40.90
N LEU A 12 26.12 12.60 -40.20
CA LEU A 12 25.45 13.62 -39.37
C LEU A 12 25.05 14.88 -40.15
N LEU A 13 25.52 15.06 -41.39
CA LEU A 13 25.25 16.27 -42.20
C LEU A 13 24.10 16.13 -43.21
N VAL A 14 23.46 14.96 -43.34
CA VAL A 14 22.44 14.70 -44.39
C VAL A 14 21.01 14.60 -43.86
N PHE A 15 20.79 14.58 -42.54
CA PHE A 15 19.43 14.54 -41.99
C PHE A 15 19.12 15.79 -41.16
N PRO A 16 18.38 16.78 -41.70
CA PRO A 16 17.72 17.74 -40.83
C PRO A 16 16.63 16.98 -40.05
N LEU A 17 16.84 16.81 -38.74
CA LEU A 17 15.80 16.37 -37.81
C LEU A 17 14.64 17.40 -37.87
N ARG A 18 13.58 17.10 -38.61
CA ARG A 18 12.27 17.73 -38.43
C ARG A 18 11.64 17.22 -37.13
N VAL A 19 12.08 17.74 -35.99
CA VAL A 19 11.38 17.59 -34.71
C VAL A 19 10.23 18.59 -34.70
N GLY A 20 9.09 18.23 -35.28
CA GLY A 20 7.94 19.13 -35.32
C GLY A 20 6.57 18.48 -35.39
N ALA A 21 6.46 17.17 -35.59
CA ALA A 21 5.17 16.54 -35.89
C ALA A 21 4.68 15.50 -34.86
N PHE A 22 5.43 15.21 -33.80
CA PHE A 22 5.08 14.09 -32.90
C PHE A 22 4.25 14.49 -31.66
N PHE A 23 4.18 15.77 -31.28
CA PHE A 23 3.51 16.22 -30.04
C PHE A 23 2.27 17.10 -30.24
N GLY A 24 1.77 17.29 -31.46
CA GLY A 24 0.62 18.16 -31.75
C GLY A 24 -0.71 17.74 -31.12
N TRP A 25 -0.83 16.48 -30.67
CA TRP A 25 -1.98 15.99 -29.91
C TRP A 25 -1.99 16.53 -28.46
N PHE A 26 -0.82 16.67 -27.83
CA PHE A 26 -0.72 16.93 -26.38
C PHE A 26 -1.14 18.35 -25.98
N THR A 27 -1.22 19.27 -26.94
CA THR A 27 -1.56 20.68 -26.70
C THR A 27 -2.99 21.04 -27.11
N ARG A 28 -3.85 20.06 -27.42
CA ARG A 28 -5.27 20.34 -27.66
C ARG A 28 -5.94 20.73 -26.35
N LYS A 29 -5.94 22.03 -26.07
CA LYS A 29 -6.70 22.69 -25.01
C LYS A 29 -8.17 22.30 -25.15
N SER A 30 -8.62 21.39 -24.29
CA SER A 30 -10.03 20.99 -24.23
C SER A 30 -10.83 22.16 -23.67
N SER A 31 -11.68 22.76 -24.49
CA SER A 31 -12.70 23.69 -24.03
C SER A 31 -13.62 22.92 -23.08
N GLY A 32 -13.67 23.38 -21.82
CA GLY A 32 -14.43 22.74 -20.76
C GLY A 32 -15.91 22.60 -21.12
N VAL A 33 -16.39 21.36 -21.12
CA VAL A 33 -17.80 21.06 -20.89
C VAL A 33 -17.89 20.61 -19.44
N SER A 34 -18.48 21.47 -18.61
CA SER A 34 -18.89 21.13 -17.25
C SER A 34 -20.01 20.08 -17.32
N LEU A 35 -19.65 18.81 -17.15
CA LEU A 35 -20.60 17.75 -16.82
C LEU A 35 -20.50 17.48 -15.33
N SER A 36 -21.12 18.38 -14.55
CA SER A 36 -21.58 18.05 -13.20
C SER A 36 -22.76 17.09 -13.33
N GLN A 37 -22.48 15.79 -13.42
CA GLN A 37 -23.46 14.76 -13.11
C GLN A 37 -22.81 13.80 -12.12
N LYS A 38 -23.13 14.03 -10.86
CA LYS A 38 -22.89 13.12 -9.75
C LYS A 38 -23.74 11.86 -9.98
N ALA A 39 -23.27 10.96 -10.83
CA ALA A 39 -23.88 9.66 -11.01
C ALA A 39 -23.76 8.89 -9.69
N ALA A 40 -24.89 8.53 -9.11
CA ALA A 40 -24.94 7.68 -7.92
C ALA A 40 -24.18 6.38 -8.21
N ALA A 41 -23.35 5.96 -7.25
CA ALA A 41 -22.60 4.71 -7.36
C ALA A 41 -23.59 3.55 -7.61
N PRO A 42 -23.31 2.66 -8.57
CA PRO A 42 -24.15 1.49 -8.83
C PRO A 42 -24.22 0.60 -7.58
N ASP A 43 -25.39 -0.02 -7.34
CA ASP A 43 -25.62 -0.95 -6.25
C ASP A 43 -24.59 -2.09 -6.31
N PRO A 44 -23.78 -2.31 -5.26
CA PRO A 44 -22.76 -3.37 -5.18
C PRO A 44 -23.27 -4.77 -5.55
N ARG A 45 -24.58 -5.02 -5.50
CA ARG A 45 -25.21 -6.31 -5.80
C ARG A 45 -25.38 -6.63 -7.29
N THR A 46 -25.24 -5.63 -8.18
CA THR A 46 -25.44 -5.81 -9.64
C THR A 46 -24.13 -5.95 -10.43
N LEU A 47 -22.98 -5.80 -9.77
CA LEU A 47 -21.69 -6.03 -10.39
C LEU A 47 -21.37 -7.54 -10.37
N PRO A 48 -20.88 -8.13 -11.49
CA PRO A 48 -20.33 -9.47 -11.47
C PRO A 48 -19.26 -9.53 -10.38
N ARG A 49 -19.42 -10.46 -9.42
CA ARG A 49 -18.48 -10.68 -8.32
C ARG A 49 -17.07 -10.80 -8.91
N ALA A 50 -16.24 -9.78 -8.68
CA ALA A 50 -14.91 -9.74 -9.27
C ALA A 50 -14.11 -10.95 -8.75
N PRO A 51 -13.38 -11.70 -9.60
CA PRO A 51 -12.70 -12.94 -9.21
C PRO A 51 -11.59 -12.75 -8.16
N PHE A 52 -11.14 -11.51 -7.97
CA PHE A 52 -10.13 -11.18 -6.98
C PHE A 52 -10.82 -10.74 -5.69
N GLU A 53 -11.40 -11.72 -5.00
CA GLU A 53 -11.99 -11.50 -3.69
C GLU A 53 -11.08 -12.10 -2.64
N MET A 54 -10.37 -11.22 -1.93
CA MET A 54 -9.88 -11.56 -0.62
C MET A 54 -11.10 -11.62 0.32
N THR A 55 -11.42 -12.81 0.82
CA THR A 55 -12.45 -12.98 1.84
C THR A 55 -12.04 -12.16 3.06
N THR A 56 -12.85 -11.18 3.46
CA THR A 56 -12.73 -10.50 4.74
C THR A 56 -13.22 -11.43 5.85
N THR A 57 -12.52 -12.54 6.04
CA THR A 57 -12.79 -13.53 7.09
C THR A 57 -12.39 -13.05 8.48
N ASP A 58 -12.02 -11.78 8.64
CA ASP A 58 -11.44 -11.28 9.88
C ASP A 58 -12.48 -10.83 10.92
N GLU A 59 -13.61 -10.21 10.56
CA GLU A 59 -14.45 -9.61 11.61
C GLU A 59 -15.18 -10.63 12.49
N LYS A 60 -15.66 -11.73 11.90
CA LYS A 60 -16.31 -12.81 12.67
C LYS A 60 -15.30 -13.59 13.51
N PHE A 61 -14.11 -13.84 12.94
CA PHE A 61 -12.99 -14.47 13.65
C PHE A 61 -12.45 -13.60 14.79
N LEU A 62 -12.33 -12.29 14.57
CA LEU A 62 -11.94 -11.31 15.59
C LEU A 62 -13.01 -11.18 16.68
N ALA A 63 -14.30 -11.31 16.36
CA ALA A 63 -15.38 -11.30 17.34
C ALA A 63 -15.37 -12.57 18.21
N GLU A 64 -15.06 -13.73 17.63
CA GLU A 64 -14.88 -15.00 18.35
C GLU A 64 -13.61 -14.97 19.22
N ALA A 65 -12.54 -14.31 18.76
CA ALA A 65 -11.31 -14.13 19.53
C ALA A 65 -11.49 -13.32 20.82
N LYS A 66 -12.49 -12.43 20.90
CA LYS A 66 -12.81 -11.66 22.13
C LYS A 66 -13.31 -12.52 23.28
N HIS A 67 -13.74 -13.75 23.02
CA HIS A 67 -14.22 -14.70 24.03
C HIS A 67 -13.14 -15.68 24.48
N LEU A 68 -11.89 -15.50 24.05
CA LEU A 68 -10.76 -16.35 24.47
C LEU A 68 -10.15 -15.81 25.77
N ASP A 69 -9.92 -16.70 26.74
CA ASP A 69 -9.06 -16.42 27.88
C ASP A 69 -7.61 -16.30 27.39
N LEU A 70 -7.17 -15.05 27.20
CA LEU A 70 -5.81 -14.75 26.76
C LEU A 70 -4.81 -14.97 27.89
N SER A 71 -3.64 -15.49 27.56
CA SER A 71 -2.53 -15.49 28.51
C SER A 71 -2.14 -14.05 28.90
N PRO A 72 -1.45 -13.83 30.03
CA PRO A 72 -0.94 -12.50 30.38
C PRO A 72 -0.06 -11.89 29.27
N LEU A 73 0.73 -12.73 28.61
CA LEU A 73 1.57 -12.33 27.48
C LEU A 73 0.74 -11.89 26.27
N ASP A 74 -0.26 -12.70 25.89
CA ASP A 74 -1.14 -12.39 24.75
C ASP A 74 -1.97 -11.14 25.01
N SER A 75 -2.42 -10.95 26.26
CA SER A 75 -3.13 -9.74 26.68
C SER A 75 -2.25 -8.50 26.54
N CYS A 76 -0.98 -8.57 26.96
CA CYS A 76 -0.04 -7.47 26.79
C CYS A 76 0.26 -7.19 25.31
N HIS A 77 0.53 -8.22 24.51
CA HIS A 77 0.72 -8.07 23.07
C HIS A 77 -0.49 -7.42 22.39
N TYR A 78 -1.70 -7.85 22.76
CA TYR A 78 -2.93 -7.28 22.24
C TYR A 78 -3.05 -5.79 22.60
N GLN A 79 -2.76 -5.41 23.84
CA GLN A 79 -2.78 -4.00 24.26
C GLN A 79 -1.75 -3.16 23.51
N VAL A 80 -0.51 -3.63 23.36
CA VAL A 80 0.54 -2.95 22.61
C VAL A 80 0.12 -2.71 21.16
N VAL A 81 -0.43 -3.75 20.50
CA VAL A 81 -0.91 -3.64 19.11
C VAL A 81 -2.14 -2.74 19.01
N ALA A 82 -3.06 -2.77 19.98
CA ALA A 82 -4.27 -1.95 19.98
C ALA A 82 -4.00 -0.46 20.25
N GLN A 83 -2.90 -0.13 20.92
CA GLN A 83 -2.49 1.26 21.20
C GLN A 83 -1.72 1.91 20.04
N LEU A 84 -1.42 1.17 18.97
CA LEU A 84 -0.76 1.71 17.79
C LEU A 84 -1.59 2.83 17.17
N ARG A 85 -1.05 4.05 17.21
CA ARG A 85 -1.67 5.26 16.61
C ARG A 85 -1.62 5.25 15.08
N ALA A 86 -0.67 4.51 14.52
CA ALA A 86 -0.43 4.39 13.09
C ALA A 86 -0.54 2.93 12.65
N SER A 87 -1.02 2.71 11.42
CA SER A 87 -0.97 1.39 10.81
C SER A 87 0.47 1.01 10.49
N CYS A 88 0.80 -0.28 10.39
CA CYS A 88 2.12 -0.72 9.92
C CYS A 88 2.51 -0.05 8.58
N THR A 89 1.56 0.39 7.74
CA THR A 89 1.85 1.12 6.49
C THR A 89 2.48 2.49 6.71
N ASP A 90 2.13 3.17 7.79
CA ASP A 90 2.51 4.57 8.02
C ASP A 90 3.68 4.72 9.01
N MET A 91 4.07 3.63 9.69
CA MET A 91 5.20 3.60 10.62
C MET A 91 6.56 3.62 9.90
N SER A 92 7.53 4.33 10.45
CA SER A 92 8.95 4.23 10.09
C SER A 92 9.58 2.94 10.61
N GLU A 93 10.77 2.61 10.11
CA GLU A 93 11.56 1.47 10.60
C GLU A 93 11.93 1.61 12.08
N GLU A 94 12.15 2.84 12.54
CA GLU A 94 12.44 3.12 13.94
C GLU A 94 11.20 2.92 14.81
N GLU A 95 10.02 3.34 14.37
CA GLU A 95 8.76 3.09 15.09
C GLU A 95 8.44 1.59 15.16
N ILE A 96 8.68 0.83 14.08
CA ILE A 96 8.54 -0.64 14.11
C ILE A 96 9.53 -1.27 15.09
N ALA A 97 10.76 -0.74 15.16
CA ALA A 97 11.75 -1.21 16.12
C ALA A 97 11.35 -0.91 17.57
N LYS A 98 10.80 0.28 17.86
CA LYS A 98 10.24 0.65 19.19
C LYS A 98 9.03 -0.19 19.57
N LEU A 99 8.17 -0.54 18.60
CA LEU A 99 7.13 -1.55 18.80
C LEU A 99 7.75 -2.89 19.22
N GLY A 100 8.86 -3.29 18.60
CA GLY A 100 9.65 -4.45 19.02
C GLY A 100 10.10 -4.39 20.48
N VAL A 101 10.51 -3.23 20.99
CA VAL A 101 10.85 -3.03 22.42
C VAL A 101 9.62 -3.20 23.31
N SER A 102 8.47 -2.66 22.89
CA SER A 102 7.21 -2.80 23.64
C SER A 102 6.75 -4.25 23.75
N LEU A 103 6.83 -5.01 22.65
CA LEU A 103 6.53 -6.44 22.63
C LEU A 103 7.56 -7.24 23.44
N PHE A 104 8.84 -6.87 23.37
CA PHE A 104 9.87 -7.49 24.20
C PHE A 104 9.60 -7.28 25.69
N ASN A 105 9.15 -6.09 26.10
CA ASN A 105 8.81 -5.79 27.48
C ASN A 105 7.64 -6.64 28.00
N CYS A 106 6.66 -6.97 27.16
CA CYS A 106 5.61 -7.93 27.54
C CYS A 106 6.20 -9.29 27.94
N GLN A 107 7.12 -9.83 27.14
CA GLN A 107 7.81 -11.09 27.45
C GLN A 107 8.63 -10.96 28.73
N ALA A 108 9.40 -9.88 28.85
CA ALA A 108 10.26 -9.65 30.01
C ALA A 108 9.45 -9.56 31.30
N GLU A 109 8.31 -8.87 31.30
CA GLU A 109 7.45 -8.72 32.47
C GLU A 109 6.86 -10.05 32.95
N VAL A 110 6.34 -10.88 32.03
CA VAL A 110 5.79 -12.20 32.37
C VAL A 110 6.87 -13.15 32.91
N GLU A 111 8.11 -12.98 32.47
CA GLU A 111 9.27 -13.75 32.95
C GLU A 111 9.93 -13.15 34.21
N GLY A 112 9.41 -12.04 34.74
CA GLY A 112 10.01 -11.35 35.91
C GLY A 112 11.39 -10.73 35.62
N ARG A 113 11.67 -10.41 34.35
CA ARG A 113 12.91 -9.78 33.89
C ARG A 113 12.75 -8.26 33.81
N ARG A 114 13.90 -7.59 33.68
CA ARG A 114 13.96 -6.13 33.50
C ARG A 114 13.27 -5.71 32.20
N THR A 115 12.38 -4.72 32.31
CA THR A 115 11.77 -4.02 31.17
C THR A 115 12.52 -2.74 30.84
N TYR A 116 12.35 -2.24 29.62
CA TYR A 116 13.08 -1.11 29.06
C TYR A 116 12.09 -0.03 28.58
N PRO A 117 11.91 1.07 29.32
CA PRO A 117 11.03 2.16 28.90
C PRO A 117 11.46 2.72 27.54
N CYS A 118 10.54 2.77 26.59
CA CYS A 118 10.78 3.33 25.27
C CYS A 118 9.55 4.15 24.86
N THR A 119 9.66 5.48 24.93
CA THR A 119 8.60 6.40 24.53
C THR A 119 8.75 6.84 23.07
N GLU A 120 7.73 7.51 22.53
CA GLU A 120 7.78 8.05 21.16
C GLU A 120 8.94 9.04 20.98
N ASP A 121 9.23 9.87 22.00
CA ASP A 121 10.25 10.92 21.95
C ASP A 121 11.70 10.42 22.05
N MET A 122 11.90 9.23 22.63
CA MET A 122 13.25 8.62 22.73
C MET A 122 13.68 8.05 21.39
N THR A 123 14.96 8.05 21.06
CA THR A 123 15.47 7.23 19.95
C THR A 123 15.50 5.75 20.33
N LEU A 124 15.51 4.87 19.33
CA LEU A 124 15.70 3.44 19.58
C LEU A 124 16.99 3.17 20.38
N ALA A 125 18.08 3.84 20.01
CA ALA A 125 19.39 3.65 20.65
C ALA A 125 19.35 4.01 22.14
N GLU A 126 18.62 5.06 22.52
CA GLU A 126 18.49 5.46 23.92
C GLU A 126 17.81 4.37 24.75
N CYS A 127 16.67 3.85 24.29
CA CYS A 127 15.91 2.86 25.07
C CYS A 127 16.54 1.47 25.08
N THR A 128 17.43 1.16 24.13
CA THR A 128 18.14 -0.12 24.07
C THR A 128 19.59 -0.08 24.58
N SER A 129 20.15 1.11 24.80
CA SER A 129 21.51 1.28 25.33
C SER A 129 21.83 0.51 26.63
N PRO A 130 20.89 0.31 27.58
CA PRO A 130 21.20 -0.43 28.82
C PRO A 130 21.05 -1.96 28.67
N MET A 131 20.70 -2.48 27.49
CA MET A 131 20.59 -3.93 27.26
C MET A 131 21.97 -4.57 27.20
N ASP A 132 22.17 -5.66 27.93
CA ASP A 132 23.34 -6.52 27.77
C ASP A 132 23.26 -7.32 26.45
N PRO A 133 24.36 -7.95 25.98
CA PRO A 133 24.36 -8.66 24.70
C PRO A 133 23.29 -9.75 24.55
N ASP A 134 22.95 -10.49 25.61
CA ASP A 134 21.95 -11.55 25.55
C ASP A 134 20.54 -10.94 25.45
N THR A 135 20.27 -9.90 26.24
CA THR A 135 19.03 -9.13 26.14
C THR A 135 18.87 -8.47 24.77
N TRP A 136 19.93 -7.88 24.23
CA TRP A 136 19.95 -7.25 22.92
C TRP A 136 19.63 -8.25 21.80
N ASN A 137 20.18 -9.47 21.88
CA ASN A 137 19.87 -10.56 20.95
C ASN A 137 18.40 -10.98 21.05
N ALA A 138 17.87 -11.13 22.26
CA ALA A 138 16.46 -11.46 22.46
C ALA A 138 15.52 -10.37 21.90
N TYR A 139 15.83 -9.09 22.15
CA TYR A 139 15.15 -7.96 21.54
C TYR A 139 15.18 -8.05 20.01
N HIS A 140 16.33 -8.34 19.39
CA HIS A 140 16.44 -8.46 17.94
C HIS A 140 15.53 -9.53 17.35
N ILE A 141 15.34 -10.67 18.03
CA ILE A 141 14.42 -11.73 17.61
C ILE A 141 12.98 -11.20 17.58
N VAL A 142 12.54 -10.54 18.66
CA VAL A 142 11.19 -9.96 18.75
C VAL A 142 11.00 -8.84 17.73
N SER A 143 11.98 -7.95 17.60
CA SER A 143 12.00 -6.83 16.65
C SER A 143 11.91 -7.32 15.19
N ASN A 144 12.61 -8.40 14.84
CA ASN A 144 12.49 -9.02 13.51
C ASN A 144 11.10 -9.58 13.24
N ARG A 145 10.46 -10.22 14.24
CA ARG A 145 9.08 -10.69 14.10
C ARG A 145 8.12 -9.53 13.86
N ALA A 146 8.28 -8.43 14.59
CA ALA A 146 7.48 -7.21 14.38
C ALA A 146 7.63 -6.66 12.95
N ARG A 147 8.86 -6.59 12.43
CA ARG A 147 9.10 -6.20 11.02
C ARG A 147 8.43 -7.15 10.03
N SER A 148 8.58 -8.46 10.21
CA SER A 148 7.97 -9.45 9.32
C SER A 148 6.45 -9.29 9.24
N VAL A 149 5.80 -9.11 10.39
CA VAL A 149 4.34 -8.85 10.45
C VAL A 149 3.99 -7.54 9.75
N CYS A 150 4.66 -6.44 10.09
CA CYS A 150 4.33 -5.16 9.48
C CYS A 150 4.56 -5.12 7.97
N TYR A 151 5.61 -5.75 7.46
CA TYR A 151 5.86 -5.83 6.02
C TYR A 151 4.86 -6.73 5.30
N ALA A 152 4.46 -7.86 5.91
CA ALA A 152 3.40 -8.69 5.37
C ALA A 152 2.07 -7.92 5.29
N THR A 153 1.73 -7.17 6.35
CA THR A 153 0.55 -6.31 6.40
C THR A 153 0.60 -5.21 5.33
N ARG A 154 1.75 -4.56 5.14
CA ARG A 154 1.96 -3.59 4.05
C ARG A 154 1.68 -4.20 2.67
N GLN A 155 2.23 -5.40 2.42
CA GLN A 155 2.02 -6.10 1.16
C GLN A 155 0.55 -6.46 0.95
N LEU A 156 -0.13 -6.88 2.02
CA LEU A 156 -1.57 -7.18 1.99
C LEU A 156 -2.38 -5.93 1.65
N HIS A 157 -2.08 -4.79 2.29
CA HIS A 157 -2.72 -3.51 1.99
C HIS A 157 -2.48 -3.07 0.55
N PHE A 158 -1.25 -3.18 0.04
CA PHE A 158 -0.93 -2.86 -1.34
C PHE A 158 -1.70 -3.73 -2.32
N ARG A 159 -1.71 -5.05 -2.09
CA ARG A 159 -2.48 -6.00 -2.90
C ARG A 159 -3.96 -5.62 -2.92
N ARG A 160 -4.56 -5.38 -1.75
CA ARG A 160 -5.97 -5.01 -1.63
C ARG A 160 -6.30 -3.71 -2.37
N ARG A 161 -5.47 -2.68 -2.22
CA ARG A 161 -5.65 -1.40 -2.94
C ARG A 161 -5.52 -1.58 -4.45
N THR A 162 -4.61 -2.42 -4.90
CA THR A 162 -4.42 -2.74 -6.32
C THR A 162 -5.65 -3.44 -6.88
N GLU A 163 -6.14 -4.48 -6.20
CA GLU A 163 -7.34 -5.23 -6.61
C GLU A 163 -8.57 -4.30 -6.71
N LEU A 164 -8.80 -3.45 -5.70
CA LEU A 164 -9.88 -2.45 -5.72
C LEU A 164 -9.75 -1.46 -6.89
N THR A 165 -8.54 -0.97 -7.14
CA THR A 165 -8.28 -0.02 -8.23
C THR A 165 -8.53 -0.66 -9.59
N VAL A 166 -8.04 -1.88 -9.80
CA VAL A 166 -8.25 -2.64 -11.04
C VAL A 166 -9.74 -2.90 -11.26
N ASN A 167 -10.47 -3.35 -10.23
CA ASN A 167 -11.91 -3.58 -10.32
C ASN A 167 -12.67 -2.29 -10.68
N THR A 168 -12.29 -1.16 -10.10
CA THR A 168 -12.89 0.15 -10.40
C THR A 168 -12.61 0.57 -11.84
N LEU A 169 -11.39 0.36 -12.33
CA LEU A 169 -11.00 0.68 -13.71
C LEU A 169 -11.79 -0.16 -14.71
N VAL A 170 -11.90 -1.47 -14.47
CA VAL A 170 -12.67 -2.40 -15.31
C VAL A 170 -14.14 -1.98 -15.36
N SER A 171 -14.77 -1.73 -14.20
CA SER A 171 -16.16 -1.26 -14.13
C SER A 171 -16.35 0.05 -14.90
N THR A 172 -15.43 0.99 -14.74
CA THR A 172 -15.51 2.30 -15.41
C THR A 172 -15.40 2.12 -16.92
N ALA A 173 -14.45 1.32 -17.40
CA ALA A 173 -14.28 1.04 -18.83
C ALA A 173 -15.51 0.37 -19.45
N MET A 174 -16.12 -0.60 -18.76
CA MET A 174 -17.35 -1.25 -19.22
C MET A 174 -18.52 -0.27 -19.30
N ASN A 175 -18.68 0.59 -18.29
CA ASN A 175 -19.73 1.61 -18.27
C ASN A 175 -19.56 2.62 -19.42
N GLN A 176 -18.31 3.03 -19.72
CA GLN A 176 -18.03 3.93 -20.84
C GLN A 176 -18.32 3.25 -22.19
N LEU A 177 -17.94 1.99 -22.37
CA LEU A 177 -18.24 1.23 -23.58
C LEU A 177 -19.75 1.14 -23.81
N GLU A 178 -20.52 0.87 -22.76
CA GLU A 178 -21.98 0.74 -22.87
C GLU A 178 -22.66 2.08 -23.20
N ALA A 179 -22.20 3.18 -22.59
CA ALA A 179 -22.66 4.52 -22.94
C ALA A 179 -22.40 4.84 -24.43
N MET A 180 -21.22 4.48 -24.96
CA MET A 180 -20.91 4.67 -26.38
C MET A 180 -21.81 3.83 -27.31
N LYS A 181 -22.12 2.59 -26.94
CA LYS A 181 -23.08 1.76 -27.70
C LYS A 181 -24.47 2.38 -27.72
N MET A 182 -24.95 2.86 -26.58
CA MET A 182 -26.26 3.52 -26.47
C MET A 182 -26.35 4.76 -27.36
N LEU A 183 -25.30 5.59 -27.39
CA LEU A 183 -25.23 6.75 -28.28
C LEU A 183 -25.24 6.36 -29.76
N ARG A 184 -24.52 5.29 -30.14
CA ARG A 184 -24.52 4.77 -31.51
C ARG A 184 -25.91 4.31 -31.95
N VAL A 185 -26.60 3.53 -31.11
CA VAL A 185 -27.95 3.03 -31.40
C VAL A 185 -28.95 4.19 -31.56
N ARG A 186 -28.86 5.21 -30.70
CA ARG A 186 -29.72 6.41 -30.82
C ARG A 186 -29.45 7.20 -32.10
N GLY A 187 -28.19 7.30 -32.53
CA GLY A 187 -27.83 7.92 -33.80
C GLY A 187 -28.29 7.14 -35.04
N MET A 188 -28.47 5.82 -34.92
CA MET A 188 -28.97 4.96 -36.01
C MET A 188 -30.50 4.93 -36.13
N MET A 189 -31.24 5.32 -35.08
CA MET A 189 -32.72 5.37 -35.10
C MET A 189 -33.29 6.77 -35.41
N GLY A 190 -32.45 7.80 -35.52
CA GLY A 190 -32.85 9.20 -35.72
C GLY A 190 -32.65 9.75 -37.14
N GLY A 191 -32.41 8.89 -38.13
CA GLY A 191 -32.34 9.23 -39.56
C GLY A 191 -33.24 8.32 -40.38
#